data_AF-A0A8S9RQR3-F1
#
_entry.id   AF-A0A8S9RQR3-F1
#
_cell.length_a   1.000
_cell.length_b   1.000
_cell.length_c   1.000
_cell.angle_alpha   90.00
_cell.angle_beta   90.00
_cell.angle_gamma   90.00
#
_symmetry.space_group_name_H-M   'P 1'
#
loop_
_entity.id
_entity.type
_entity.pdbx_description
1 polymer ?
#
loop_
_entity_poly.entity_id
_entity_poly.type
_entity_poly.pdbx_seq_one_letter_code
_entity_poly.pdbx_strand_id
1 'polypeptide(L)'
;MFRTAHELDPLARLFLNEYHIEDGFDSRSSPEKYIKLVHKLQKKGAPVGGIGIQGHITSPVGHIVRNALDKLSTLGLPIWFTELDVSSVNEHVRGDDLEVMLWEAFAHPAVEGVMLWGFWELFMSRKHAHLVDADGEVNEAGKRFLEIKREWLTFVEGGVEDEEGGFEFRGYHGSYVVEVVTCEGSSSTTKNKGSAIVKMIKTISSLRKSLALPIHLHIRTLQTFSKYNAQAASALEEREKLFYQNEEYADMDWDNLGFALTPADYMYVMKCSKDGDFTKGELTRFGNIELSPSAGVLNYGQASLL
;
A
#
# COMPACT_ATOMS: atom_id res chain seq x y z
N MET A 1 -12.73 7.14 22.23
CA MET A 1 -12.07 7.23 20.93
C MET A 1 -12.65 6.22 19.94
N PHE A 2 -12.25 4.93 19.93
CA PHE A 2 -12.78 3.95 18.94
C PHE A 2 -14.31 3.92 18.81
N ARG A 3 -15.06 3.85 19.93
CA ARG A 3 -16.54 3.89 19.88
C ARG A 3 -17.07 5.19 19.26
N THR A 4 -16.56 6.33 19.73
CA THR A 4 -16.91 7.66 19.20
C THR A 4 -16.58 7.80 17.72
N ALA A 5 -15.42 7.32 17.26
CA ALA A 5 -15.03 7.36 15.85
C ALA A 5 -15.98 6.51 15.00
N HIS A 6 -16.33 5.31 15.47
CA HIS A 6 -17.28 4.44 14.79
C HIS A 6 -18.71 4.98 14.80
N GLU A 7 -19.12 5.70 15.85
CA GLU A 7 -20.43 6.37 15.91
C GLU A 7 -20.51 7.52 14.88
N LEU A 8 -19.40 8.21 14.62
CA LEU A 8 -19.31 9.29 13.65
C LEU A 8 -19.23 8.77 12.20
N ASP A 9 -18.45 7.71 11.97
CA ASP A 9 -18.36 7.04 10.69
C ASP A 9 -18.32 5.51 10.90
N PRO A 10 -19.48 4.84 10.77
CA PRO A 10 -19.57 3.39 10.92
C PRO A 10 -18.89 2.60 9.80
N LEU A 11 -18.63 3.22 8.64
CA LEU A 11 -18.00 2.57 7.48
C LEU A 11 -16.48 2.62 7.56
N ALA A 12 -15.91 3.56 8.33
CA ALA A 12 -14.48 3.64 8.54
C ALA A 12 -13.92 2.38 9.23
N ARG A 13 -12.87 1.82 8.64
CA ARG A 13 -12.06 0.79 9.30
C ARG A 13 -11.10 1.45 10.28
N LEU A 14 -11.27 1.15 11.57
CA LEU A 14 -10.46 1.77 12.62
C LEU A 14 -9.20 0.96 12.92
N PHE A 15 -8.05 1.59 12.74
CA PHE A 15 -6.74 0.99 13.03
C PHE A 15 -6.27 1.37 14.43
N LEU A 16 -5.65 0.41 15.13
CA LEU A 16 -4.80 0.71 16.29
C LEU A 16 -3.36 0.82 15.77
N ASN A 17 -2.76 2.00 15.85
CA ASN A 17 -1.41 2.22 15.35
C ASN A 17 -0.39 2.28 16.49
N GLU A 18 0.74 1.58 16.35
CA GLU A 18 1.78 1.49 17.39
C GLU A 18 3.19 1.31 16.79
N TYR A 19 4.21 1.71 17.55
CA TYR A 19 5.62 1.66 17.16
C TYR A 19 6.39 0.54 17.90
N HIS A 20 7.51 0.11 17.33
CA HIS A 20 8.39 -0.95 17.86
C HIS A 20 7.68 -2.29 18.12
N ILE A 21 6.59 -2.58 17.41
CA ILE A 21 5.89 -3.88 17.53
C ILE A 21 6.44 -4.90 16.54
N GLU A 22 7.32 -4.49 15.62
CA GLU A 22 7.84 -5.24 14.49
C GLU A 22 9.35 -5.50 14.55
N ASP A 23 10.07 -4.83 15.44
CA ASP A 23 11.53 -4.70 15.34
C ASP A 23 12.32 -5.45 16.44
N GLY A 24 11.66 -5.79 17.55
CA GLY A 24 12.28 -6.49 18.68
C GLY A 24 13.27 -5.65 19.50
N PHE A 25 13.32 -4.33 19.31
CA PHE A 25 14.31 -3.45 19.95
C PHE A 25 13.82 -2.77 21.24
N ASP A 26 12.51 -2.53 21.42
CA ASP A 26 11.98 -1.89 22.63
C ASP A 26 11.35 -2.93 23.57
N SER A 27 11.90 -3.15 24.76
CA SER A 27 11.30 -4.05 25.77
C SER A 27 9.88 -3.64 26.21
N ARG A 28 9.48 -2.38 26.01
CA ARG A 28 8.16 -1.84 26.36
C ARG A 28 7.12 -2.14 25.29
N SER A 29 7.53 -2.34 24.04
CA SER A 29 6.65 -2.68 22.91
C SER A 29 6.91 -4.11 22.44
N SER A 30 5.86 -4.82 22.02
CA SER A 30 6.03 -6.15 21.42
C SER A 30 4.75 -6.57 20.71
N PRO A 31 4.82 -7.50 19.73
CA PRO A 31 3.63 -8.10 19.14
C PRO A 31 2.65 -8.62 20.20
N GLU A 32 3.13 -9.29 21.25
CA GLU A 32 2.29 -9.87 22.31
C GLU A 32 1.60 -8.80 23.16
N LYS A 33 2.27 -7.69 23.44
CA LYS A 33 1.66 -6.57 24.17
C LYS A 33 0.59 -5.88 23.33
N TYR A 34 0.87 -5.68 22.05
CA TYR A 34 -0.09 -5.16 21.08
C TYR A 34 -1.34 -6.05 20.99
N ILE A 35 -1.16 -7.37 20.82
CA ILE A 35 -2.26 -8.36 20.79
C ILE A 35 -3.11 -8.28 22.07
N LYS A 36 -2.48 -8.21 23.24
CA LYS A 36 -3.19 -8.04 24.52
C LYS A 36 -3.99 -6.74 24.57
N LEU A 37 -3.44 -5.64 24.04
CA LEU A 37 -4.14 -4.35 23.95
C LEU A 37 -5.35 -4.44 23.02
N VAL A 38 -5.21 -5.01 21.82
CA VAL A 38 -6.32 -5.22 20.88
C VAL A 38 -7.45 -6.02 21.54
N HIS A 39 -7.13 -7.15 22.17
CA HIS A 39 -8.15 -7.94 22.87
C HIS A 39 -8.82 -7.18 24.03
N LYS A 40 -8.06 -6.38 24.78
CA LYS A 40 -8.61 -5.54 25.86
C LYS A 40 -9.58 -4.49 25.31
N LEU A 41 -9.26 -3.87 24.17
CA LEU A 41 -10.11 -2.90 23.50
C LEU A 41 -11.38 -3.55 22.95
N GLN A 42 -11.25 -4.68 22.23
CA GLN A 42 -12.38 -5.44 21.70
C GLN A 42 -13.33 -5.92 22.81
N LYS A 43 -12.80 -6.43 23.94
CA LYS A 43 -13.60 -6.79 25.13
C LYS A 43 -14.39 -5.62 25.72
N LYS A 44 -13.91 -4.39 25.52
CA LYS A 44 -14.59 -3.15 25.95
C LYS A 44 -15.53 -2.59 24.87
N GLY A 45 -15.77 -3.32 23.78
CA GLY A 45 -16.67 -2.94 22.69
C GLY A 45 -16.06 -1.94 21.71
N ALA A 46 -14.73 -1.81 21.65
CA ALA A 46 -14.07 -1.01 20.61
C ALA A 46 -14.02 -1.79 19.28
N PRO A 47 -14.52 -1.24 18.16
CA PRO A 47 -14.47 -1.88 16.85
C PRO A 47 -13.09 -1.72 16.20
N VAL A 48 -12.08 -2.41 16.75
CA VAL A 48 -10.74 -2.44 16.15
C VAL A 48 -10.80 -3.29 14.87
N GLY A 49 -10.57 -2.65 13.72
CA GLY A 49 -10.72 -3.24 12.39
C GLY A 49 -9.42 -3.42 11.63
N GLY A 50 -8.28 -2.98 12.15
CA GLY A 50 -6.98 -3.11 11.50
C GLY A 50 -5.80 -2.90 12.44
N ILE A 51 -4.64 -3.40 12.01
CA ILE A 51 -3.36 -3.29 12.71
C ILE A 51 -2.51 -2.25 11.99
N GLY A 52 -2.20 -1.15 12.68
CA GLY A 52 -1.22 -0.17 12.22
C GLY A 52 0.13 -0.48 12.86
N ILE A 53 1.12 -0.75 12.01
CA ILE A 53 2.53 -0.75 12.38
C ILE A 53 3.08 0.58 11.89
N GLN A 54 3.73 1.37 12.73
CA GLN A 54 4.40 2.58 12.23
C GLN A 54 5.46 2.19 11.20
N GLY A 55 6.42 1.33 11.54
CA GLY A 55 7.47 0.93 10.61
C GLY A 55 8.69 1.83 10.67
N HIS A 56 8.81 2.70 11.69
CA HIS A 56 10.02 3.48 11.94
C HIS A 56 11.14 2.58 12.45
N ILE A 57 11.94 2.04 11.53
CA ILE A 57 12.99 1.07 11.86
C ILE A 57 14.38 1.58 11.47
N THR A 58 15.39 1.07 12.16
CA THR A 58 16.81 1.24 11.80
C THR A 58 17.43 -0.15 11.83
N SER A 59 18.09 -0.55 10.74
CA SER A 59 18.72 -1.88 10.61
C SER A 59 17.73 -3.04 10.85
N PRO A 60 16.66 -3.14 10.04
CA PRO A 60 15.69 -4.21 10.14
C PRO A 60 16.33 -5.59 9.98
N VAL A 61 15.83 -6.54 10.76
CA VAL A 61 16.22 -7.95 10.66
C VAL A 61 15.03 -8.74 10.17
N GLY A 62 15.05 -9.18 8.91
CA GLY A 62 13.88 -9.73 8.22
C GLY A 62 13.15 -10.85 8.97
N HIS A 63 13.88 -11.79 9.58
CA HIS A 63 13.24 -12.88 10.35
C HIS A 63 12.56 -12.41 11.64
N ILE A 64 13.00 -11.29 12.24
CA ILE A 64 12.34 -10.68 13.40
C ILE A 64 11.03 -10.01 12.96
N VAL A 65 11.09 -9.21 11.89
CA VAL A 65 9.92 -8.56 11.28
C VAL A 65 8.87 -9.59 10.88
N ARG A 66 9.28 -10.66 10.19
CA ARG A 66 8.40 -11.77 9.80
C ARG A 66 7.73 -12.43 11.01
N ASN A 67 8.49 -12.75 12.06
CA ASN A 67 7.95 -13.34 13.28
C ASN A 67 6.95 -12.40 13.98
N ALA A 68 7.17 -11.09 13.93
CA ALA A 68 6.22 -10.12 14.44
C ALA A 68 4.92 -10.11 13.62
N LEU A 69 5.03 -10.07 12.28
CA LEU A 69 3.87 -10.15 11.37
C LEU A 69 3.07 -11.44 11.57
N ASP A 70 3.75 -12.59 11.69
CA ASP A 70 3.13 -13.90 11.95
C ASP A 70 2.28 -13.85 13.24
N LYS A 71 2.83 -13.29 14.33
CA LYS A 71 2.11 -13.14 15.60
C LYS A 71 0.94 -12.18 15.48
N LEU A 72 1.14 -11.00 14.89
CA LEU A 72 0.10 -9.98 14.71
C LEU A 72 -1.07 -10.52 13.86
N SER A 73 -0.76 -11.33 12.85
CA SER A 73 -1.76 -11.93 11.95
C SER A 73 -2.75 -12.87 12.65
N THR A 74 -2.40 -13.40 13.83
CA THR A 74 -3.29 -14.26 14.62
C THR A 74 -4.56 -13.55 15.08
N LEU A 75 -4.58 -12.21 15.07
CA LEU A 75 -5.77 -11.41 15.34
C LEU A 75 -6.82 -11.48 14.21
N GLY A 76 -6.46 -11.98 13.02
CA GLY A 76 -7.34 -12.02 11.86
C GLY A 76 -7.69 -10.64 11.29
N LEU A 77 -6.92 -9.62 11.66
CA LEU A 77 -7.09 -8.24 11.21
C LEU A 77 -6.07 -7.92 10.10
N PRO A 78 -6.41 -7.05 9.14
CA PRO A 78 -5.48 -6.59 8.11
C PRO A 78 -4.35 -5.76 8.75
N ILE A 79 -3.11 -5.99 8.29
CA ILE A 79 -1.92 -5.27 8.73
C ILE A 79 -1.55 -4.21 7.70
N TRP A 80 -1.27 -3.01 8.18
CA TRP A 80 -0.75 -1.90 7.39
C TRP A 80 0.53 -1.37 8.03
N PHE A 81 1.58 -1.24 7.21
CA PHE A 81 2.66 -0.33 7.54
C PHE A 81 2.19 1.08 7.22
N THR A 82 2.16 1.94 8.22
CA THR A 82 1.47 3.24 8.15
C THR A 82 2.43 4.42 8.02
N GLU A 83 3.66 4.25 8.49
CA GLU A 83 4.69 5.28 8.61
C GLU A 83 6.07 4.68 8.28
N LEU A 84 6.16 3.80 7.28
CA LEU A 84 7.40 3.06 7.00
C LEU A 84 8.50 4.02 6.55
N ASP A 85 9.60 4.02 7.28
CA ASP A 85 10.85 4.60 6.85
C ASP A 85 12.03 3.86 7.49
N VAL A 86 13.20 3.98 6.85
CA VAL A 86 14.45 3.41 7.34
C VAL A 86 15.51 4.50 7.39
N SER A 87 16.31 4.52 8.45
CA SER A 87 17.28 5.58 8.67
C SER A 87 18.71 5.04 8.69
N SER A 88 19.55 5.52 7.77
CA SER A 88 21.00 5.28 7.74
C SER A 88 21.70 6.43 7.02
N VAL A 89 22.86 6.84 7.53
CA VAL A 89 23.73 7.85 6.90
C VAL A 89 24.23 7.36 5.54
N ASN A 90 24.50 6.06 5.41
CA ASN A 90 24.86 5.45 4.14
C ASN A 90 23.59 5.04 3.39
N GLU A 91 23.38 5.64 2.23
CA GLU A 91 22.19 5.46 1.40
C GLU A 91 22.06 4.06 0.80
N HIS A 92 23.18 3.37 0.55
CA HIS A 92 23.15 1.97 0.10
C HIS A 92 22.62 1.06 1.21
N VAL A 93 23.11 1.24 2.44
CA VAL A 93 22.60 0.51 3.60
C VAL A 93 21.13 0.86 3.83
N ARG A 94 20.74 2.12 3.64
CA ARG A 94 19.34 2.55 3.72
C ARG A 94 18.47 1.86 2.66
N GLY A 95 18.97 1.71 1.43
CA GLY A 95 18.32 0.98 0.36
C GLY A 95 18.14 -0.50 0.70
N ASP A 96 19.19 -1.16 1.18
CA ASP A 96 19.16 -2.57 1.61
C ASP A 96 18.18 -2.79 2.78
N ASP A 97 18.19 -1.88 3.76
CA ASP A 97 17.27 -1.90 4.90
C ASP A 97 15.80 -1.74 4.44
N LEU A 98 15.55 -0.79 3.52
CA LEU A 98 14.21 -0.58 2.96
C LEU A 98 13.74 -1.81 2.19
N GLU A 99 14.64 -2.44 1.44
CA GLU A 99 14.37 -3.66 0.71
C GLU A 99 13.87 -4.78 1.62
N VAL A 100 14.57 -5.02 2.74
CA VAL A 100 14.15 -6.02 3.72
C VAL A 100 12.71 -5.76 4.16
N MET A 101 12.39 -4.53 4.56
CA MET A 101 11.04 -4.20 5.03
C MET A 101 9.98 -4.40 3.95
N LEU A 102 10.25 -3.94 2.73
CA LEU A 102 9.32 -4.04 1.62
C LEU A 102 9.05 -5.50 1.22
N TRP A 103 10.08 -6.35 1.18
CA TRP A 103 9.90 -7.77 0.87
C TRP A 103 9.20 -8.53 1.98
N GLU A 104 9.51 -8.29 3.26
CA GLU A 104 8.79 -8.95 4.36
C GLU A 104 7.32 -8.52 4.38
N ALA A 105 7.04 -7.23 4.16
CA ALA A 105 5.68 -6.73 4.04
C ALA A 105 4.95 -7.36 2.85
N PHE A 106 5.59 -7.39 1.67
CA PHE A 106 5.02 -7.93 0.45
C PHE A 106 4.78 -9.44 0.50
N ALA A 107 5.67 -10.19 1.15
CA ALA A 107 5.58 -11.64 1.25
C ALA A 107 4.49 -12.11 2.24
N HIS A 108 4.09 -11.28 3.20
CA HIS A 108 3.21 -11.67 4.28
C HIS A 108 1.72 -11.48 3.94
N PRO A 109 0.88 -12.54 3.91
CA PRO A 109 -0.49 -12.48 3.37
C PRO A 109 -1.48 -11.62 4.17
N ALA A 110 -1.19 -11.35 5.45
CA ALA A 110 -2.01 -10.45 6.26
C ALA A 110 -1.70 -8.96 6.04
N VAL A 111 -0.61 -8.62 5.35
CA VAL A 111 -0.27 -7.23 5.03
C VAL A 111 -1.07 -6.81 3.81
N GLU A 112 -1.89 -5.77 3.98
CA GLU A 112 -2.76 -5.23 2.92
C GLU A 112 -2.29 -3.87 2.38
N GLY A 113 -1.37 -3.20 3.08
CA GLY A 113 -0.86 -1.89 2.67
C GLY A 113 0.48 -1.51 3.30
N VAL A 114 1.24 -0.71 2.57
CA VAL A 114 2.48 -0.08 3.01
C VAL A 114 2.44 1.39 2.58
N MET A 115 2.61 2.30 3.53
CA MET A 115 2.77 3.73 3.30
C MET A 115 4.10 4.19 3.85
N LEU A 116 4.81 4.98 3.05
CA LEU A 116 6.08 5.58 3.44
C LEU A 116 5.83 6.85 4.26
N TRP A 117 6.64 7.11 5.29
CA TRP A 117 6.55 8.34 6.09
C TRP A 117 7.28 9.51 5.46
N GLY A 118 6.89 9.83 4.23
CA GLY A 118 7.60 10.77 3.38
C GLY A 118 8.72 10.11 2.57
N PHE A 119 9.37 10.93 1.77
CA PHE A 119 10.40 10.50 0.83
C PHE A 119 11.41 11.62 0.52
N TRP A 120 11.04 12.90 0.69
CA TRP A 120 11.88 14.05 0.37
C TRP A 120 12.61 14.59 1.60
N GLU A 121 13.94 14.78 1.48
CA GLU A 121 14.83 15.18 2.57
C GLU A 121 14.32 16.36 3.41
N LEU A 122 13.80 17.40 2.76
CA LEU A 122 13.36 18.62 3.44
C LEU A 122 12.13 18.43 4.33
N PHE A 123 11.38 17.33 4.15
CA PHE A 123 10.11 17.08 4.85
C PHE A 123 10.12 15.80 5.70
N MET A 124 11.26 15.10 5.78
CA MET A 124 11.40 13.93 6.66
C MET A 124 11.51 14.36 8.12
N SER A 125 10.75 13.69 8.99
CA SER A 125 10.89 13.84 10.46
C SER A 125 12.15 13.16 11.00
N ARG A 126 12.62 12.08 10.34
CA ARG A 126 13.81 11.32 10.69
C ARG A 126 14.98 11.72 9.79
N LYS A 127 16.14 12.00 10.40
CA LYS A 127 17.38 12.28 9.65
C LYS A 127 17.77 11.05 8.84
N HIS A 128 18.31 11.29 7.64
CA HIS A 128 18.80 10.25 6.76
C HIS A 128 17.77 9.13 6.49
N ALA A 129 16.49 9.49 6.31
CA ALA A 129 15.43 8.56 5.98
C ALA A 129 14.76 8.83 4.61
N HIS A 130 15.25 9.81 3.86
CA HIS A 130 14.70 10.23 2.58
C HIS A 130 15.18 9.34 1.42
N LEU A 131 14.35 9.28 0.37
CA LEU A 131 14.63 8.64 -0.91
C LEU A 131 15.03 9.66 -1.99
N VAL A 132 14.71 10.93 -1.74
CA VAL A 132 14.99 12.07 -2.62
C VAL A 132 15.68 13.14 -1.79
N ASP A 133 16.80 13.63 -2.29
CA ASP A 133 17.65 14.61 -1.62
C ASP A 133 17.02 16.02 -1.70
N ALA A 134 17.57 16.96 -0.94
CA ALA A 134 17.00 18.32 -0.83
C ALA A 134 16.88 19.05 -2.17
N ASP A 135 17.76 18.75 -3.12
CA ASP A 135 17.77 19.30 -4.48
C ASP A 135 16.84 18.58 -5.47
N GLY A 136 16.18 17.50 -5.03
CA GLY A 136 15.22 16.73 -5.82
C GLY A 136 15.81 15.51 -6.52
N GLU A 137 17.10 15.23 -6.33
CA GLU A 137 17.74 14.07 -6.91
C GLU A 137 17.37 12.78 -6.16
N VAL A 138 17.10 11.70 -6.90
CA VAL A 138 16.80 10.39 -6.32
C VAL A 138 18.09 9.74 -5.87
N ASN A 139 18.21 9.47 -4.57
CA ASN A 139 19.41 8.89 -3.99
C ASN A 139 19.43 7.36 -4.09
N GLU A 140 20.47 6.72 -3.57
CA GLU A 140 20.66 5.27 -3.74
C GLU A 140 19.54 4.44 -3.09
N ALA A 141 18.98 4.90 -1.97
CA ALA A 141 17.82 4.25 -1.35
C ALA A 141 16.55 4.41 -2.21
N GLY A 142 16.35 5.59 -2.81
CA GLY A 142 15.25 5.84 -3.74
C GLY A 142 15.35 5.03 -5.03
N LYS A 143 16.56 4.88 -5.59
CA LYS A 143 16.81 4.00 -6.74
C LYS A 143 16.47 2.56 -6.39
N ARG A 144 16.89 2.07 -5.21
CA ARG A 144 16.58 0.72 -4.76
C ARG A 144 15.07 0.49 -4.61
N PHE A 145 14.34 1.46 -4.06
CA PHE A 145 12.88 1.42 -3.99
C PHE A 145 12.22 1.27 -5.37
N LEU A 146 12.67 2.05 -6.36
CA LEU A 146 12.14 1.99 -7.73
C LEU A 146 12.45 0.66 -8.41
N GLU A 147 13.64 0.08 -8.18
CA GLU A 147 14.01 -1.25 -8.67
C GLU A 147 13.08 -2.34 -8.11
N ILE A 148 12.84 -2.35 -6.80
CA ILE A 148 11.94 -3.31 -6.15
C ILE A 148 10.52 -3.18 -6.71
N LYS A 149 10.03 -1.95 -6.86
CA LYS A 149 8.71 -1.70 -7.47
C LYS A 149 8.64 -2.26 -8.88
N ARG A 150 9.69 -2.10 -9.70
CA ARG A 150 9.77 -2.71 -11.03
C ARG A 150 9.82 -4.22 -10.97
N GLU A 151 10.54 -4.80 -10.01
CA GLU A 151 10.64 -6.25 -9.84
C GLU A 151 9.29 -6.90 -9.47
N TRP A 152 8.46 -6.21 -8.68
CA TRP A 152 7.11 -6.68 -8.34
C TRP A 152 6.15 -6.66 -9.53
N LEU A 153 6.44 -5.88 -10.57
CA LEU A 153 5.66 -5.87 -11.79
C LEU A 153 6.05 -7.07 -12.66
N THR A 154 5.03 -7.77 -13.15
CA THR A 154 5.22 -8.91 -14.05
C THR A 154 4.82 -8.47 -15.46
N PHE A 155 5.75 -8.59 -16.40
CA PHE A 155 5.53 -8.35 -17.82
C PHE A 155 5.91 -9.62 -18.58
N VAL A 156 4.94 -10.23 -19.26
CA VAL A 156 5.17 -11.45 -20.03
C VAL A 156 4.48 -11.35 -21.36
N GLU A 157 5.18 -11.73 -22.42
CA GLU A 157 4.67 -11.82 -23.78
C GLU A 157 4.88 -13.24 -24.32
N GLY A 158 3.97 -13.70 -25.16
CA GLY A 158 4.17 -14.96 -25.88
C GLY A 158 3.03 -15.34 -26.80
N GLY A 159 3.21 -16.46 -27.50
CA GLY A 159 2.24 -16.99 -28.46
C GLY A 159 1.52 -18.22 -27.92
N VAL A 160 0.29 -18.44 -28.39
CA VAL A 160 -0.39 -19.73 -28.31
C VAL A 160 -0.35 -20.35 -29.71
N GLU A 161 0.38 -21.46 -29.85
CA GLU A 161 0.70 -22.08 -31.14
C GLU A 161 -0.29 -23.19 -31.54
N ASP A 162 -1.12 -23.68 -30.62
CA ASP A 162 -2.09 -24.76 -30.84
C ASP A 162 -3.46 -24.49 -30.20
N GLU A 163 -4.51 -25.14 -30.74
CA GLU A 163 -5.91 -24.92 -30.34
C GLU A 163 -6.23 -25.45 -28.91
N GLU A 164 -5.35 -26.29 -28.36
CA GLU A 164 -5.41 -26.86 -27.02
C GLU A 164 -4.48 -26.15 -26.01
N GLY A 165 -3.62 -25.25 -26.48
CA GLY A 165 -2.58 -24.59 -25.69
C GLY A 165 -3.12 -23.60 -24.68
N GLY A 166 -2.55 -23.65 -23.48
CA GLY A 166 -2.65 -22.58 -22.49
C GLY A 166 -1.35 -21.79 -22.44
N PHE A 167 -1.45 -20.48 -22.20
CA PHE A 167 -0.28 -19.67 -21.90
C PHE A 167 0.00 -19.69 -20.40
N GLU A 168 1.12 -20.29 -20.00
CA GLU A 168 1.54 -20.38 -18.61
C GLU A 168 2.61 -19.33 -18.31
N PHE A 169 2.46 -18.62 -17.20
CA PHE A 169 3.46 -17.64 -16.76
C PHE A 169 3.63 -17.64 -15.23
N ARG A 170 4.83 -17.25 -14.79
CA ARG A 170 5.12 -16.98 -13.37
C ARG A 170 4.94 -15.48 -13.11
N GLY A 171 4.34 -15.17 -11.97
CA GLY A 171 4.02 -13.81 -11.54
C GLY A 171 3.60 -13.81 -10.08
N TYR A 172 3.66 -12.65 -9.43
CA TYR A 172 3.26 -12.47 -8.04
C TYR A 172 1.75 -12.55 -7.82
N HIS A 173 1.32 -12.55 -6.56
CA HIS A 173 -0.09 -12.43 -6.22
C HIS A 173 -0.58 -11.02 -6.61
N GLY A 174 -1.74 -10.92 -7.25
CA GLY A 174 -2.26 -9.61 -7.67
C GLY A 174 -3.21 -9.66 -8.86
N SER A 175 -3.52 -8.48 -9.38
CA SER A 175 -4.43 -8.30 -10.51
C SER A 175 -3.63 -8.05 -11.79
N TYR A 176 -4.05 -8.68 -12.88
CA TYR A 176 -3.35 -8.69 -14.15
C TYR A 176 -4.26 -8.22 -15.28
N VAL A 177 -3.78 -7.35 -16.16
CA VAL A 177 -4.35 -7.18 -17.51
C VAL A 177 -3.75 -8.22 -18.41
N VAL A 178 -4.62 -8.93 -19.10
CA VAL A 178 -4.30 -9.86 -20.17
C VAL A 178 -4.83 -9.23 -21.45
N GLU A 179 -3.93 -8.82 -22.31
CA GLU A 179 -4.23 -8.37 -23.66
C GLU A 179 -3.97 -9.51 -24.64
N VAL A 180 -4.99 -9.83 -25.43
CA VAL A 180 -4.97 -10.85 -26.47
C VAL A 180 -4.94 -10.12 -27.80
N VAL A 181 -3.87 -10.31 -28.56
CA VAL A 181 -3.66 -9.72 -29.88
C VAL A 181 -3.77 -10.82 -30.93
N THR A 182 -4.65 -10.60 -31.89
CA THR A 182 -4.89 -11.50 -33.02
C THR A 182 -4.77 -10.72 -34.33
N CYS A 183 -4.70 -11.41 -35.45
CA CYS A 183 -4.73 -10.78 -36.79
C CYS A 183 -6.04 -10.03 -37.08
N GLU A 184 -7.12 -10.27 -36.32
CA GLU A 184 -8.40 -9.57 -36.44
C GLU A 184 -8.53 -8.35 -35.49
N GLY A 185 -7.57 -8.16 -34.57
CA GLY A 185 -7.58 -7.07 -33.58
C GLY A 185 -7.11 -7.50 -32.19
N SER A 186 -7.13 -6.57 -31.22
CA SER A 186 -6.80 -6.83 -29.81
C SER A 186 -8.01 -6.75 -28.88
N SER A 187 -7.95 -7.48 -27.76
CA SER A 187 -8.94 -7.45 -26.68
C SER A 187 -8.25 -7.57 -25.33
N SER A 188 -8.78 -6.92 -24.28
CA SER A 188 -8.18 -6.95 -22.94
C SER A 188 -9.16 -7.48 -21.88
N THR A 189 -8.63 -8.16 -20.86
CA THR A 189 -9.41 -8.65 -19.72
C THR A 189 -8.59 -8.63 -18.45
N THR A 190 -9.22 -8.38 -17.30
CA THR A 190 -8.58 -8.42 -15.98
C THR A 190 -8.72 -9.80 -15.35
N LYS A 191 -7.63 -10.33 -14.80
CA LYS A 191 -7.60 -11.60 -14.07
C LYS A 191 -6.88 -11.45 -12.74
N ASN A 192 -7.45 -12.00 -11.68
CA ASN A 192 -6.84 -12.02 -10.36
C ASN A 192 -6.08 -13.33 -10.17
N LYS A 193 -4.83 -13.24 -9.71
CA LYS A 193 -3.98 -14.38 -9.41
C LYS A 193 -3.87 -14.57 -7.89
N GLY A 194 -4.34 -15.74 -7.43
CA GLY A 194 -4.09 -16.29 -6.08
C GLY A 194 -2.70 -16.93 -5.96
N SER A 195 -2.51 -17.87 -5.02
CA SER A 195 -1.20 -18.49 -4.73
C SER A 195 -0.72 -19.59 -5.71
N ALA A 196 -1.26 -19.68 -6.92
CA ALA A 196 -0.94 -20.76 -7.87
C ALA A 196 -0.72 -20.28 -9.32
N ILE A 197 -0.03 -21.12 -10.11
CA ILE A 197 0.17 -20.97 -11.56
C ILE A 197 -1.20 -20.80 -12.24
N VAL A 198 -1.39 -19.73 -13.02
CA VAL A 198 -2.65 -19.48 -13.73
C VAL A 198 -2.59 -20.20 -15.07
N LYS A 199 -3.25 -21.35 -15.18
CA LYS A 199 -3.52 -21.99 -16.47
C LYS A 199 -4.76 -21.35 -17.09
N MET A 200 -4.59 -20.34 -17.94
CA MET A 200 -5.73 -19.69 -18.61
C MET A 200 -6.21 -20.51 -19.81
N ILE A 201 -7.04 -21.52 -19.55
CA ILE A 201 -7.60 -22.39 -20.61
C ILE A 201 -9.06 -22.08 -20.96
N LYS A 202 -9.80 -21.28 -20.17
CA LYS A 202 -11.27 -21.19 -20.36
C LYS A 202 -11.84 -19.89 -20.92
N THR A 203 -11.18 -18.74 -20.81
CA THR A 203 -11.73 -17.47 -21.33
C THR A 203 -11.76 -17.42 -22.86
N ILE A 204 -10.82 -18.08 -23.52
CA ILE A 204 -10.72 -18.11 -25.00
C ILE A 204 -11.78 -19.05 -25.61
N SER A 205 -12.32 -20.02 -24.86
CA SER A 205 -13.37 -20.92 -25.35
C SER A 205 -14.68 -20.21 -25.74
N SER A 206 -14.95 -19.04 -25.15
CA SER A 206 -16.09 -18.18 -25.49
C SER A 206 -15.85 -17.34 -26.77
N LEU A 207 -14.59 -17.13 -27.15
CA LEU A 207 -14.16 -16.37 -28.34
C LEU A 207 -13.83 -17.31 -29.53
N ARG A 208 -13.96 -18.64 -29.33
CA ARG A 208 -13.53 -19.72 -30.25
C ARG A 208 -14.19 -19.76 -31.63
N LYS A 209 -15.20 -18.93 -31.92
CA LYS A 209 -15.92 -19.05 -33.20
C LYS A 209 -15.31 -18.29 -34.37
N SER A 210 -14.26 -17.48 -34.19
CA SER A 210 -13.67 -16.73 -35.32
C SER A 210 -12.15 -16.56 -35.34
N LEU A 211 -11.41 -16.86 -34.28
CA LEU A 211 -10.00 -16.45 -34.22
C LEU A 211 -9.05 -17.43 -34.95
N ALA A 212 -8.36 -16.92 -35.98
CA ALA A 212 -7.27 -17.61 -36.66
C ALA A 212 -5.97 -17.56 -35.83
N LEU A 213 -5.27 -18.69 -35.72
CA LEU A 213 -3.95 -18.81 -35.10
C LEU A 213 -2.85 -18.23 -36.00
N PRO A 214 -1.71 -17.73 -35.44
CA PRO A 214 -1.34 -17.71 -34.02
C PRO A 214 -1.96 -16.53 -33.24
N ILE A 215 -2.19 -16.75 -31.94
CA ILE A 215 -2.65 -15.71 -31.00
C ILE A 215 -1.45 -15.23 -30.18
N HIS A 216 -1.23 -13.92 -30.14
CA HIS A 216 -0.24 -13.30 -29.26
C HIS A 216 -0.89 -12.79 -27.97
N LEU A 217 -0.19 -12.94 -26.85
CA LEU A 217 -0.64 -12.52 -25.53
C LEU A 217 0.39 -11.55 -24.92
N HIS A 218 -0.11 -10.45 -24.38
CA HIS A 218 0.64 -9.53 -23.54
C HIS A 218 0.00 -9.50 -22.15
N ILE A 219 0.76 -9.85 -21.11
CA ILE A 219 0.29 -9.89 -19.73
C ILE A 219 1.07 -8.86 -18.93
N ARG A 220 0.36 -7.98 -18.22
CA ARG A 220 0.93 -6.93 -17.38
C ARG A 220 0.23 -6.89 -16.02
N THR A 221 0.99 -6.75 -14.94
CA THR A 221 0.40 -6.52 -13.61
C THR A 221 -0.25 -5.13 -13.55
N LEU A 222 -1.49 -5.04 -13.07
CA LEU A 222 -2.15 -3.77 -12.77
C LEU A 222 -1.66 -3.18 -11.46
N GLN A 223 -1.78 -3.97 -10.38
CA GLN A 223 -1.45 -3.58 -9.01
C GLN A 223 -1.10 -4.82 -8.20
N THR A 224 -0.05 -4.73 -7.38
CA THR A 224 0.40 -5.79 -6.47
C THR A 224 -0.19 -5.69 -5.06
N PHE A 225 -0.95 -4.63 -4.76
CA PHE A 225 -1.71 -4.44 -3.52
C PHE A 225 -3.18 -4.12 -3.87
N SER A 226 -4.03 -5.14 -3.90
CA SER A 226 -5.38 -5.06 -4.51
C SER A 226 -6.51 -5.32 -3.51
N LYS A 227 -6.65 -4.50 -2.46
CA LYS A 227 -7.86 -4.61 -1.63
C LYS A 227 -8.71 -3.36 -1.45
N TYR A 228 -8.26 -2.15 -1.81
CA TYR A 228 -9.05 -0.95 -1.53
C TYR A 228 -9.30 0.06 -2.67
N ASN A 229 -8.60 -0.01 -3.82
CA ASN A 229 -8.81 0.99 -4.88
C ASN A 229 -10.05 0.77 -5.76
N ALA A 230 -10.61 -0.44 -5.82
CA ALA A 230 -11.62 -0.79 -6.83
C ALA A 230 -13.05 -0.28 -6.57
N GLN A 231 -13.41 0.07 -5.33
CA GLN A 231 -14.78 0.55 -5.03
C GLN A 231 -14.95 2.07 -5.13
N ALA A 232 -13.90 2.85 -4.91
CA ALA A 232 -13.97 4.32 -5.00
C ALA A 232 -13.94 4.85 -6.45
N ALA A 233 -13.21 4.17 -7.34
CA ALA A 233 -12.99 4.65 -8.71
C ALA A 233 -14.27 4.64 -9.59
N SER A 234 -15.19 3.69 -9.40
CA SER A 234 -16.38 3.58 -10.26
C SER A 234 -17.39 4.73 -10.12
N ALA A 235 -17.28 5.53 -9.06
CA ALA A 235 -18.19 6.65 -8.81
C ALA A 235 -17.73 7.98 -9.44
N LEU A 236 -16.51 8.04 -9.99
CA LEU A 236 -15.87 9.29 -10.43
C LEU A 236 -15.77 9.45 -11.96
N GLU A 237 -16.05 8.41 -12.75
CA GLU A 237 -15.87 8.42 -14.22
C GLU A 237 -16.86 9.32 -14.99
N GLU A 238 -17.84 9.97 -14.35
CA GLU A 238 -18.88 10.72 -15.06
C GLU A 238 -18.66 12.24 -15.23
N ARG A 239 -17.52 12.84 -14.83
CA ARG A 239 -17.31 14.28 -15.07
C ARG A 239 -15.91 14.71 -15.52
N GLU A 240 -15.94 15.31 -16.71
CA GLU A 240 -15.14 16.42 -17.23
C GLU A 240 -13.76 16.14 -17.84
N LYS A 241 -13.77 16.09 -19.18
CA LYS A 241 -12.70 16.55 -20.07
C LYS A 241 -12.62 18.08 -20.01
N LEU A 242 -11.44 18.66 -19.77
CA LEU A 242 -11.01 19.89 -20.44
C LEU A 242 -9.50 20.18 -20.26
N PHE A 243 -8.93 20.69 -21.34
CA PHE A 243 -7.53 20.98 -21.68
C PHE A 243 -6.75 21.86 -20.69
N TYR A 244 -5.43 21.63 -20.56
CA TYR A 244 -4.39 22.68 -20.54
C TYR A 244 -3.06 22.16 -21.13
N GLN A 245 -2.38 23.02 -21.90
CA GLN A 245 -1.09 22.80 -22.56
C GLN A 245 0.08 23.41 -21.74
N ASN A 246 1.19 22.66 -21.75
CA ASN A 246 2.62 23.01 -21.70
C ASN A 246 3.20 23.91 -20.59
N GLU A 247 4.09 23.30 -19.79
CA GLU A 247 5.44 23.81 -19.48
C GLU A 247 6.37 22.61 -19.18
N GLU A 248 7.60 22.63 -19.72
CA GLU A 248 8.60 21.55 -19.67
C GLU A 248 9.08 21.26 -18.24
N TYR A 249 8.62 20.13 -17.69
CA TYR A 249 9.25 19.42 -16.58
C TYR A 249 9.40 17.95 -16.98
N ALA A 250 10.40 17.27 -16.39
CA ALA A 250 10.72 15.87 -16.69
C ALA A 250 9.47 14.99 -16.77
N ASP A 251 9.41 14.14 -17.80
CA ASP A 251 8.29 13.30 -18.24
C ASP A 251 7.97 12.19 -17.22
N MET A 252 7.55 12.58 -16.02
CA MET A 252 7.06 11.71 -14.95
C MET A 252 5.53 11.73 -14.95
N ASP A 253 4.93 10.57 -15.20
CA ASP A 253 3.49 10.33 -15.08
C ASP A 253 3.11 10.24 -13.59
N TRP A 254 2.90 11.40 -12.97
CA TRP A 254 2.53 11.54 -11.57
C TRP A 254 1.17 10.89 -11.25
N ASP A 255 0.27 10.78 -12.24
CA ASP A 255 -1.06 10.21 -12.08
C ASP A 255 -1.05 8.67 -12.00
N ASN A 256 0.03 8.02 -12.43
CA ASN A 256 0.25 6.57 -12.28
C ASN A 256 0.95 6.18 -10.96
N LEU A 257 1.37 7.14 -10.14
CA LEU A 257 1.86 6.91 -8.78
C LEU A 257 0.68 6.93 -7.80
N GLY A 258 -0.22 5.95 -7.93
CA GLY A 258 -1.53 6.00 -7.27
C GLY A 258 -1.52 6.21 -5.74
N PHE A 259 -2.02 7.38 -5.33
CA PHE A 259 -2.74 7.65 -4.09
C PHE A 259 -3.97 8.52 -4.45
N ALA A 260 -5.15 7.92 -4.63
CA ALA A 260 -6.34 8.71 -4.92
C ALA A 260 -6.77 9.50 -3.67
N LEU A 261 -6.78 10.83 -3.75
CA LEU A 261 -7.24 11.72 -2.69
C LEU A 261 -8.76 11.59 -2.52
N THR A 262 -9.20 11.36 -1.28
CA THR A 262 -10.63 11.45 -0.92
C THR A 262 -10.86 12.79 -0.20
N PRO A 263 -11.74 13.67 -0.71
CA PRO A 263 -12.10 14.89 -0.01
C PRO A 263 -12.69 14.57 1.37
N ALA A 264 -12.12 15.15 2.43
CA ALA A 264 -12.66 15.07 3.78
C ALA A 264 -13.38 16.38 4.11
N ASP A 265 -14.68 16.33 4.38
CA ASP A 265 -15.46 17.54 4.68
C ASP A 265 -15.16 18.12 6.07
N TYR A 266 -14.81 17.26 7.03
CA TYR A 266 -14.61 17.61 8.43
C TYR A 266 -13.53 16.73 9.09
N MET A 267 -12.82 17.29 10.06
CA MET A 267 -11.88 16.60 10.93
C MET A 267 -12.31 16.76 12.39
N TYR A 268 -12.28 15.69 13.18
CA TYR A 268 -12.52 15.77 14.62
C TYR A 268 -11.21 16.06 15.35
N VAL A 269 -11.12 17.22 16.00
CA VAL A 269 -9.92 17.66 16.72
C VAL A 269 -10.16 17.59 18.22
N MET A 270 -9.25 16.94 18.95
CA MET A 270 -9.17 17.04 20.42
C MET A 270 -7.79 17.52 20.82
N LYS A 271 -7.70 18.40 21.82
CA LYS A 271 -6.43 18.93 22.31
C LYS A 271 -6.11 18.26 23.64
N CYS A 272 -4.87 17.81 23.80
CA CYS A 272 -4.38 17.26 25.06
C CYS A 272 -3.58 18.36 25.78
N SER A 273 -3.86 18.56 27.07
CA SER A 273 -3.05 19.42 27.92
C SER A 273 -1.78 18.69 28.37
N LYS A 274 -0.77 19.43 28.86
CA LYS A 274 0.49 18.84 29.36
C LYS A 274 0.27 17.83 30.50
N ASP A 275 -0.87 17.89 31.17
CA ASP A 275 -1.23 17.01 32.28
C ASP A 275 -1.93 15.71 31.82
N GLY A 276 -2.08 15.51 30.50
CA GLY A 276 -2.65 14.27 29.92
C GLY A 276 -4.17 14.27 29.78
N ASP A 277 -4.84 15.34 30.20
CA ASP A 277 -6.28 15.49 30.03
C ASP A 277 -6.64 15.98 28.62
N PHE A 278 -7.49 15.21 27.94
CA PHE A 278 -8.04 15.55 26.64
C PHE A 278 -9.26 16.45 26.78
N THR A 279 -9.29 17.54 26.02
CA THR A 279 -10.48 18.40 25.93
C THR A 279 -11.61 17.68 25.19
N LYS A 280 -12.85 18.10 25.43
CA LYS A 280 -13.97 17.74 24.56
C LYS A 280 -13.62 18.21 23.14
N GLY A 281 -13.57 17.27 22.19
CA GLY A 281 -13.21 17.57 20.81
C GLY A 281 -14.37 18.18 20.02
N GLU A 282 -14.04 18.72 18.86
CA GLU A 282 -15.01 19.36 17.95
C GLU A 282 -14.78 18.92 16.51
N LEU A 283 -15.88 18.82 15.74
CA LEU A 283 -15.83 18.63 14.30
C LEU A 283 -15.52 19.99 13.67
N THR A 284 -14.34 20.13 13.08
CA THR A 284 -13.93 21.34 12.37
C THR A 284 -13.97 21.08 10.88
N ARG A 285 -14.49 22.04 10.10
CA ARG A 285 -14.50 21.93 8.64
C ARG A 285 -13.05 21.85 8.16
N PHE A 286 -12.76 20.86 7.32
CA PHE A 286 -11.41 20.74 6.77
C PHE A 286 -11.17 21.92 5.82
N GLY A 287 -10.18 22.75 6.12
CA GLY A 287 -9.78 23.85 5.23
C GLY A 287 -9.00 23.31 4.02
N ASN A 288 -8.79 24.13 2.99
CA ASN A 288 -7.84 23.80 1.92
C ASN A 288 -6.45 23.70 2.54
N ILE A 289 -6.00 22.48 2.79
CA ILE A 289 -4.58 22.18 2.96
C ILE A 289 -4.10 21.78 1.58
N GLU A 290 -3.28 22.63 0.95
CA GLU A 290 -2.48 22.20 -0.20
C GLU A 290 -1.43 21.22 0.34
N LEU A 291 -1.78 19.95 0.30
CA LEU A 291 -0.86 18.87 0.61
C LEU A 291 -0.11 18.51 -0.67
N SER A 292 1.20 18.30 -0.53
CA SER A 292 1.98 17.63 -1.58
C SER A 292 1.25 16.34 -1.98
N PRO A 293 1.20 15.96 -3.28
CA PRO A 293 0.66 14.68 -3.77
C PRO A 293 1.22 13.43 -3.06
N SER A 294 2.24 13.62 -2.25
CA SER A 294 3.00 12.62 -1.53
C SER A 294 2.56 12.41 -0.07
N ALA A 295 1.56 13.15 0.43
CA ALA A 295 1.05 12.99 1.79
C ALA A 295 -0.07 11.95 1.84
N GLY A 296 0.25 10.71 2.25
CA GLY A 296 -0.76 9.71 2.58
C GLY A 296 -1.40 10.02 3.94
N VAL A 297 -2.65 10.50 3.97
CA VAL A 297 -3.39 10.70 5.23
C VAL A 297 -4.22 9.46 5.55
N LEU A 298 -3.82 8.70 6.56
CA LEU A 298 -4.72 7.79 7.27
C LEU A 298 -5.45 8.55 8.38
N ASN A 299 -6.75 8.30 8.53
CA ASN A 299 -7.44 8.55 9.78
C ASN A 299 -7.05 7.44 10.77
N TYR A 300 -6.03 7.65 11.59
CA TYR A 300 -5.65 6.72 12.65
C TYR A 300 -5.58 7.40 14.02
N GLY A 301 -5.91 6.64 15.06
CA GLY A 301 -5.69 7.05 16.45
C GLY A 301 -4.38 6.46 16.95
N GLN A 302 -3.45 7.32 17.35
CA GLN A 302 -2.24 6.89 18.05
C GLN A 302 -2.56 6.70 19.54
N ALA A 303 -2.32 5.50 20.05
CA ALA A 303 -2.33 5.23 21.48
C ALA A 303 -0.88 4.93 21.88
N SER A 304 -0.41 5.50 22.99
CA SER A 304 0.93 5.18 23.52
C SER A 304 0.77 4.17 24.66
N LEU A 305 1.46 3.04 24.55
CA LEU A 305 1.66 2.10 25.66
C LEU A 305 2.53 2.78 26.75
N LEU A 306 1.88 3.42 27.72
CA LEU A 306 2.52 3.81 28.99
C LEU A 306 2.83 2.57 29.84
#